data_AF-A0A9D2SQI6-F1
#
_entry.id   AF-A0A9D2SQI6-F1
#
_cell.length_a   1.000
_cell.length_b   1.000
_cell.length_c   1.000
_cell.angle_alpha   90.00
_cell.angle_beta   90.00
_cell.angle_gamma   90.00
#
_symmetry.space_group_name_H-M   'P 1'
#
loop_
_entity.id
_entity.type
_entity.pdbx_description
1 polymer ?
#
loop_
_entity_poly.entity_id
_entity_poly.type
_entity_poly.pdbx_seq_one_letter_code
_entity_poly.pdbx_strand_id
1 'polypeptide(L)'
;MKILFIGNSHTYVNDMPAIVARLAEKEGVNCQVTMLAHGGWFLEQHAAEPDVRFNILYGGYDYVVLQEHAHPFGPEEKMFLAAEKIGGWIQEAGSTAVAYMTWSEKENEEGQPRMTVAYEEMSRRLPALLAPVGEEWWKYQHAHPEAEMYAPDGEHASMKGSEFAAGVIWDTIRAHAAL
;
A
#
# COMPACT_ATOMS: atom_id res chain seq x y z
N MET A 1 -2.44 17.40 -4.64
CA MET A 1 -1.66 16.22 -4.29
C MET A 1 -1.87 15.14 -5.35
N LYS A 2 -0.81 14.46 -5.78
CA LYS A 2 -0.84 13.35 -6.73
C LYS A 2 -0.22 12.12 -6.09
N ILE A 3 -0.97 11.02 -6.08
CA ILE A 3 -0.52 9.76 -5.47
C ILE A 3 -0.58 8.65 -6.52
N LEU A 4 0.54 7.96 -6.71
CA LEU A 4 0.61 6.75 -7.53
C LEU A 4 0.56 5.52 -6.62
N PHE A 5 -0.35 4.58 -6.91
CA PHE A 5 -0.41 3.29 -6.24
C PHE A 5 0.14 2.20 -7.15
N ILE A 6 1.11 1.43 -6.68
CA ILE A 6 1.71 0.29 -7.37
C ILE A 6 1.43 -0.97 -6.54
N GLY A 7 0.78 -1.97 -7.15
CA GLY A 7 0.43 -3.18 -6.42
C GLY A 7 -0.42 -4.18 -7.20
N ASN A 8 -1.36 -4.81 -6.51
CA ASN A 8 -2.22 -5.87 -7.06
C ASN A 8 -3.66 -5.73 -6.55
N SER A 9 -4.36 -6.85 -6.38
CA SER A 9 -5.76 -6.86 -5.93
C SER A 9 -5.97 -6.21 -4.56
N HIS A 10 -4.99 -6.24 -3.67
CA HIS A 10 -5.06 -5.54 -2.38
C HIS A 10 -5.01 -4.00 -2.51
N THR A 11 -4.68 -3.53 -3.72
CA THR A 11 -4.75 -2.13 -4.12
C THR A 11 -6.03 -1.82 -4.89
N TYR A 12 -6.35 -2.55 -5.98
CA TYR A 12 -7.49 -2.14 -6.85
C TYR A 12 -8.87 -2.56 -6.33
N VAL A 13 -8.98 -3.53 -5.42
CA VAL A 13 -10.28 -3.98 -4.92
C VAL A 13 -11.01 -2.83 -4.22
N ASN A 14 -12.31 -2.70 -4.51
CA ASN A 14 -13.18 -1.60 -4.09
C ASN A 14 -12.71 -0.20 -4.52
N ASP A 15 -11.77 -0.10 -5.46
CA ASP A 15 -11.13 1.14 -5.87
C ASP A 15 -10.57 1.91 -4.66
N MET A 16 -9.80 1.20 -3.82
CA MET A 16 -9.22 1.75 -2.59
C MET A 16 -8.44 3.07 -2.81
N PRO A 17 -7.64 3.24 -3.88
CA PRO A 17 -7.04 4.54 -4.21
C PRO A 17 -8.06 5.68 -4.32
N ALA A 18 -9.22 5.45 -4.95
CA ALA A 18 -10.27 6.48 -5.01
C ALA A 18 -10.89 6.77 -3.64
N ILE A 19 -10.92 5.81 -2.72
CA ILE A 19 -11.33 6.05 -1.32
C ILE A 19 -10.33 7.01 -0.65
N VAL A 20 -9.02 6.81 -0.82
CA VAL A 20 -7.98 7.72 -0.31
C VAL A 20 -8.18 9.14 -0.85
N ALA A 21 -8.43 9.28 -2.16
CA ALA A 21 -8.72 10.58 -2.76
C ALA A 21 -9.93 11.27 -2.11
N ARG A 22 -11.02 10.53 -1.89
CA ARG A 22 -12.22 11.06 -1.22
C ARG A 22 -11.98 11.47 0.24
N LEU A 23 -11.10 10.76 0.96
CA LEU A 23 -10.73 11.15 2.33
C LEU A 23 -9.96 12.48 2.33
N ALA A 24 -9.00 12.62 1.43
CA ALA A 24 -8.25 13.86 1.25
C ALA A 24 -9.18 15.04 0.86
N GLU A 25 -10.11 14.82 -0.07
CA GLU A 25 -11.08 15.84 -0.51
C GLU A 25 -11.98 16.33 0.63
N LYS A 26 -12.42 15.42 1.52
CA LYS A 26 -13.20 15.79 2.71
C LYS A 26 -12.43 16.72 3.66
N GLU A 27 -11.11 16.69 3.61
CA GLU A 27 -10.20 17.54 4.38
C GLU A 27 -9.71 18.76 3.58
N GLY A 28 -10.32 19.03 2.42
CA GLY A 28 -10.01 20.20 1.59
C GLY A 28 -8.76 20.04 0.72
N VAL A 29 -8.20 18.84 0.63
CA VAL A 29 -7.02 18.54 -0.18
C VAL A 29 -7.46 18.01 -1.54
N ASN A 30 -7.21 18.76 -2.62
CA ASN A 30 -7.41 18.25 -3.97
C ASN A 30 -6.41 17.12 -4.26
N CYS A 31 -6.91 15.89 -4.34
CA CYS A 31 -6.10 14.68 -4.46
C CYS A 31 -6.43 13.92 -5.75
N GLN A 32 -5.41 13.71 -6.59
CA GLN A 32 -5.50 12.87 -7.78
C GLN A 32 -4.77 11.56 -7.50
N VAL A 33 -5.41 10.45 -7.86
CA VAL A 33 -4.83 9.11 -7.69
C VAL A 33 -4.70 8.42 -9.04
N THR A 34 -3.58 7.74 -9.22
CA THR A 34 -3.34 6.82 -10.33
C THR A 34 -3.02 5.45 -9.74
N MET A 35 -3.45 4.37 -10.38
CA MET A 35 -3.04 3.02 -10.01
C MET A 35 -2.36 2.30 -11.17
N LEU A 36 -1.27 1.60 -10.87
CA LEU A 36 -0.64 0.60 -11.70
C LEU A 36 -0.71 -0.72 -10.92
N ALA A 37 -1.84 -1.41 -11.06
CA ALA A 37 -2.13 -2.61 -10.29
C ALA A 37 -2.50 -3.79 -11.19
N HIS A 38 -1.87 -4.93 -10.95
CA HIS A 38 -2.08 -6.15 -11.71
C HIS A 38 -2.36 -7.31 -10.75
N GLY A 39 -3.42 -8.07 -10.99
CA GLY A 39 -3.82 -9.17 -10.10
C GLY A 39 -2.68 -10.20 -9.93
N GLY A 40 -2.38 -10.56 -8.69
CA GLY A 40 -1.36 -11.55 -8.35
C GLY A 40 0.09 -11.12 -8.56
N TRP A 41 0.35 -9.84 -8.82
CA TRP A 41 1.71 -9.37 -9.07
C TRP A 41 2.48 -9.06 -7.79
N PHE A 42 3.75 -9.46 -7.80
CA PHE A 42 4.78 -9.07 -6.85
C PHE A 42 5.43 -7.74 -7.25
N LEU A 43 6.08 -7.05 -6.31
CA LEU A 43 6.82 -5.81 -6.65
C LEU A 43 7.94 -6.07 -7.66
N GLU A 44 8.54 -7.26 -7.67
CA GLU A 44 9.60 -7.60 -8.64
C GLU A 44 9.12 -7.52 -10.10
N GLN A 45 7.84 -7.81 -10.34
CA GLN A 45 7.24 -7.70 -11.67
C GLN A 45 7.04 -6.24 -12.06
N HIS A 46 6.52 -5.41 -11.15
CA HIS A 46 6.42 -3.96 -11.36
C HIS A 46 7.79 -3.32 -11.60
N ALA A 47 8.82 -3.76 -10.88
CA ALA A 47 10.19 -3.29 -11.07
C ALA A 47 10.79 -3.68 -12.43
N ALA A 48 10.20 -4.63 -13.16
CA ALA A 48 10.59 -4.98 -14.52
C ALA A 48 9.84 -4.18 -15.59
N GLU A 49 8.71 -3.56 -15.26
CA GLU A 49 7.85 -2.87 -16.22
C GLU A 49 8.36 -1.45 -16.57
N PRO A 50 8.60 -1.15 -17.86
CA PRO A 50 9.00 0.19 -18.29
C PRO A 50 7.96 1.26 -17.96
N ASP A 51 6.68 0.92 -17.99
CA ASP A 51 5.57 1.85 -17.74
C ASP A 51 5.53 2.31 -16.28
N VAL A 52 5.92 1.44 -15.34
CA VAL A 52 6.05 1.79 -13.91
C VAL A 52 7.14 2.85 -13.75
N ARG A 53 8.32 2.61 -14.34
CA ARG A 53 9.43 3.58 -14.31
C ARG A 53 9.03 4.91 -14.96
N PHE A 54 8.41 4.86 -16.13
CA PHE A 54 8.00 6.06 -16.85
C PHE A 54 7.00 6.90 -16.04
N ASN A 55 5.99 6.25 -15.45
CA ASN A 55 5.00 6.94 -14.61
C ASN A 55 5.66 7.60 -13.40
N ILE A 56 6.54 6.89 -12.69
CA ILE A 56 7.22 7.47 -11.53
C ILE A 56 8.04 8.70 -11.93
N LEU A 57 8.87 8.60 -12.97
CA LEU A 57 9.78 9.68 -13.37
C LEU A 57 9.08 10.90 -13.96
N TYR A 58 7.95 10.73 -14.65
CA TYR A 58 7.33 11.80 -15.44
C TYR A 58 5.88 12.13 -15.04
N GLY A 59 5.28 11.39 -14.10
CA GLY A 59 3.91 11.63 -13.65
C GLY A 59 3.76 12.82 -12.69
N GLY A 60 4.86 13.27 -12.08
CA GLY A 60 4.87 14.36 -11.11
C GLY A 60 4.08 14.02 -9.86
N TYR A 61 4.30 12.81 -9.31
CA TYR A 61 3.64 12.34 -8.11
C TYR A 61 4.30 12.91 -6.86
N ASP A 62 3.50 13.30 -5.87
CA ASP A 62 4.00 13.69 -4.54
C ASP A 62 4.35 12.43 -3.73
N TYR A 63 3.50 11.40 -3.85
CA TYR A 63 3.65 10.12 -3.14
C TYR A 63 3.54 8.94 -4.10
N VAL A 64 4.36 7.90 -3.85
CA VAL A 64 4.27 6.62 -4.53
C VAL A 64 4.09 5.51 -3.49
N VAL A 65 2.91 4.90 -3.49
CA VAL A 65 2.51 3.83 -2.59
C VAL A 65 2.91 2.49 -3.20
N LEU A 66 3.67 1.69 -2.45
CA LEU A 66 4.19 0.39 -2.86
C LEU A 66 3.56 -0.72 -2.03
N GLN A 67 2.99 -1.70 -2.72
CA GLN A 67 2.37 -2.87 -2.12
C GLN A 67 2.93 -4.17 -2.72
N GLU A 68 3.50 -5.01 -1.86
CA GLU A 68 3.95 -6.38 -2.16
C GLU A 68 2.81 -7.38 -2.09
N HIS A 69 2.92 -8.47 -2.84
CA HIS A 69 2.01 -9.60 -2.82
C HIS A 69 1.84 -10.19 -1.42
N ALA A 70 0.59 -10.34 -0.98
CA ALA A 70 0.27 -10.74 0.39
C ALA A 70 0.09 -12.27 0.53
N HIS A 71 -0.64 -12.92 -0.39
CA HIS A 71 -1.11 -14.31 -0.21
C HIS A 71 -0.88 -15.16 -1.47
N PRO A 72 0.24 -15.91 -1.58
CA PRO A 72 1.29 -16.08 -0.57
C PRO A 72 2.26 -14.90 -0.49
N PHE A 73 2.80 -14.65 0.71
CA PHE A 73 3.85 -13.65 0.91
C PHE A 73 5.18 -14.19 0.41
N GLY A 74 5.74 -13.51 -0.60
CA GLY A 74 6.96 -13.92 -1.29
C GLY A 74 8.22 -13.85 -0.41
N PRO A 75 9.38 -14.22 -0.96
CA PRO A 75 10.66 -14.04 -0.28
C PRO A 75 10.99 -12.54 -0.10
N GLU A 76 11.42 -12.17 1.10
CA GLU A 76 11.73 -10.81 1.52
C GLU A 76 12.83 -10.18 0.67
N GLU A 77 13.85 -10.96 0.28
CA GLU A 77 14.95 -10.50 -0.58
C GLU A 77 14.44 -9.95 -1.92
N LYS A 78 13.45 -10.60 -2.53
CA LYS A 78 12.86 -10.15 -3.80
C LYS A 78 12.09 -8.85 -3.63
N MET A 79 11.31 -8.74 -2.55
CA MET A 79 10.62 -7.51 -2.17
C MET A 79 11.61 -6.36 -1.98
N PHE A 80 12.72 -6.59 -1.26
CA PHE A 80 13.72 -5.56 -0.99
C PHE A 80 14.43 -5.10 -2.25
N LEU A 81 14.88 -6.03 -3.10
CA LEU A 81 15.54 -5.68 -4.37
C LEU A 81 14.62 -4.90 -5.30
N ALA A 82 13.34 -5.27 -5.36
CA ALA A 82 12.34 -4.56 -6.14
C ALA A 82 12.07 -3.16 -5.57
N ALA A 83 11.89 -3.06 -4.25
CA ALA A 83 11.66 -1.79 -3.57
C ALA A 83 12.85 -0.84 -3.70
N GLU A 84 14.09 -1.32 -3.56
CA GLU A 84 15.31 -0.52 -3.76
C GLU A 84 15.40 0.00 -5.21
N LYS A 85 15.09 -0.84 -6.19
CA LYS A 85 15.09 -0.46 -7.62
C LYS A 85 14.03 0.60 -7.94
N ILE A 86 12.78 0.36 -7.54
CA ILE A 86 11.67 1.32 -7.72
C ILE A 86 11.98 2.60 -6.94
N GLY A 87 12.57 2.45 -5.76
CA GLY A 87 12.99 3.52 -4.90
C GLY A 87 13.98 4.50 -5.48
N GLY A 88 14.95 4.00 -6.24
CA GLY A 88 15.85 4.84 -7.01
C GLY A 88 15.09 5.77 -7.96
N TRP A 89 14.02 5.29 -8.61
CA TRP A 89 13.18 6.12 -9.48
C TRP A 89 12.34 7.12 -8.70
N ILE A 90 11.79 6.72 -7.55
CA ILE A 90 11.03 7.60 -6.66
C ILE A 90 11.92 8.76 -6.19
N GLN A 91 13.15 8.45 -5.76
CA GLN A 91 14.13 9.45 -5.34
C GLN A 91 14.55 10.37 -6.49
N GLU A 92 14.80 9.81 -7.69
CA GLU A 92 15.13 10.59 -8.89
C GLU A 92 14.00 11.56 -9.28
N ALA A 93 12.75 11.14 -9.12
CA ALA A 93 11.56 11.97 -9.37
C ALA A 93 11.30 13.02 -8.27
N GLY A 94 11.96 12.92 -7.11
CA GLY A 94 11.69 13.77 -5.95
C GLY A 94 10.39 13.44 -5.22
N SER A 95 9.83 12.25 -5.43
CA SER A 95 8.61 11.78 -4.77
C SER A 95 8.92 11.16 -3.40
N THR A 96 7.90 11.00 -2.56
CA THR A 96 8.00 10.29 -1.27
C THR A 96 7.44 8.87 -1.39
N ALA A 97 8.21 7.86 -1.00
CA ALA A 97 7.75 6.48 -0.96
C ALA A 97 6.84 6.22 0.24
N VAL A 98 5.78 5.42 0.05
CA VAL A 98 4.91 4.92 1.11
C VAL A 98 4.83 3.40 0.99
N ALA A 99 5.20 2.70 2.05
CA ALA A 99 5.11 1.25 2.15
C ALA A 99 3.70 0.87 2.67
N TYR A 100 2.84 0.35 1.81
CA TYR A 100 1.50 -0.11 2.19
C TYR A 100 1.59 -1.56 2.69
N MET A 101 1.76 -1.70 4.01
CA MET A 101 1.82 -2.99 4.68
C MET A 101 0.41 -3.58 4.81
N THR A 102 0.08 -4.52 3.94
CA THR A 102 -1.23 -5.20 3.93
C THR A 102 -1.41 -6.15 5.12
N TRP A 103 -2.57 -6.81 5.17
CA TRP A 103 -2.95 -7.79 6.19
C TRP A 103 -2.61 -9.24 5.78
N SER A 104 -2.65 -10.17 6.74
CA SER A 104 -2.67 -11.62 6.53
C SER A 104 -4.08 -12.17 6.29
N GLU A 105 -4.22 -13.39 5.77
CA GLU A 105 -5.53 -14.02 5.53
C GLU A 105 -6.35 -14.13 6.83
N LYS A 106 -7.69 -14.14 6.72
CA LYS A 106 -8.64 -14.12 7.86
C LYS A 106 -8.40 -15.21 8.89
N GLU A 107 -7.95 -16.38 8.45
CA GLU A 107 -7.67 -17.54 9.31
C GLU A 107 -6.16 -17.70 9.61
N ASN A 108 -5.35 -16.69 9.30
CA ASN A 108 -3.89 -16.74 9.38
C ASN A 108 -3.30 -15.47 10.02
N GLU A 109 -3.77 -15.10 11.21
CA GLU A 109 -3.20 -13.97 11.97
C GLU A 109 -1.69 -14.15 12.23
N GLU A 110 -1.26 -15.40 12.46
CA GLU A 110 0.15 -15.75 12.70
C GLU A 110 1.08 -15.39 11.54
N GLY A 111 0.53 -15.16 10.33
CA GLY A 111 1.28 -14.68 9.18
C GLY A 111 1.65 -13.19 9.24
N GLN A 112 0.88 -12.36 9.97
CA GLN A 112 1.07 -10.92 10.01
C GLN A 112 2.45 -10.49 10.50
N PRO A 113 3.03 -11.06 11.58
CA PRO A 113 4.34 -10.64 12.08
C PRO A 113 5.46 -10.73 11.03
N ARG A 114 5.42 -11.74 10.15
CA ARG A 114 6.40 -11.88 9.06
C ARG A 114 6.30 -10.71 8.08
N MET A 115 5.08 -10.35 7.69
CA MET A 115 4.82 -9.22 6.81
C MET A 115 5.24 -7.91 7.47
N THR A 116 4.91 -7.71 8.76
CA THR A 116 5.30 -6.52 9.51
C THR A 116 6.81 -6.30 9.51
N VAL A 117 7.59 -7.31 9.88
CA VAL A 117 9.05 -7.22 9.89
C VAL A 117 9.61 -6.90 8.50
N ALA A 118 9.05 -7.51 7.45
CA ALA A 118 9.47 -7.25 6.07
C ALA A 118 9.17 -5.80 5.63
N TYR A 119 7.98 -5.27 5.92
CA TYR A 119 7.63 -3.89 5.57
C TYR A 119 8.40 -2.84 6.39
N GLU A 120 8.70 -3.11 7.65
CA GLU A 120 9.60 -2.26 8.45
C GLU A 120 11.01 -2.22 7.88
N GLU A 121 11.56 -3.37 7.48
CA GLU A 121 12.87 -3.47 6.84
C GLU A 121 12.88 -2.74 5.49
N MET A 122 11.86 -2.97 4.65
CA MET A 122 11.69 -2.24 3.39
C MET A 122 11.66 -0.72 3.61
N SER A 123 10.92 -0.26 4.62
CA SER A 123 10.78 1.17 4.93
C SER A 123 12.10 1.78 5.38
N ARG A 124 12.95 1.02 6.09
CA ARG A 124 14.31 1.45 6.48
C ARG A 124 15.28 1.51 5.30
N ARG A 125 15.14 0.62 4.31
CA ARG A 125 15.97 0.59 3.09
C ARG A 125 15.59 1.66 2.07
N LEU A 126 14.30 1.97 1.96
CA LEU A 126 13.73 2.89 0.98
C LEU A 126 13.42 4.31 1.55
N PRO A 127 13.99 4.67 2.71
CA PRO A 127 13.39 5.66 3.63
C PRO A 127 11.89 5.98 3.39
N ALA A 128 11.06 4.94 3.31
CA ALA A 128 9.63 5.09 3.00
C ALA A 128 8.82 5.38 4.27
N LEU A 129 7.71 6.09 4.11
CA LEU A 129 6.69 6.15 5.15
C LEU A 129 6.02 4.78 5.28
N LEU A 130 5.91 4.24 6.49
CA LEU A 130 5.18 3.00 6.71
C LEU A 130 3.70 3.31 6.94
N ALA A 131 2.82 2.76 6.11
CA ALA A 131 1.38 2.70 6.35
C ALA A 131 1.04 1.31 6.92
N PRO A 132 0.91 1.16 8.26
CA PRO A 132 0.87 -0.13 8.93
C PRO A 132 -0.54 -0.78 8.90
N VAL A 133 -1.15 -0.89 7.70
CA VAL A 133 -2.54 -1.32 7.57
C VAL A 133 -2.78 -2.69 8.21
N GLY A 134 -1.92 -3.68 7.99
CA GLY A 134 -2.10 -5.02 8.55
C GLY A 134 -2.07 -5.08 10.08
N GLU A 135 -1.20 -4.31 10.73
CA GLU A 135 -1.19 -4.26 12.20
C GLU A 135 -2.45 -3.59 12.76
N GLU A 136 -2.85 -2.47 12.16
CA GLU A 136 -4.07 -1.76 12.57
C GLU A 136 -5.33 -2.57 12.25
N TRP A 137 -5.31 -3.34 11.16
CA TRP A 137 -6.38 -4.23 10.74
C TRP A 137 -6.68 -5.29 11.80
N TRP A 138 -5.66 -6.01 12.27
CA TRP A 138 -5.83 -7.03 13.31
C TRP A 138 -6.26 -6.42 14.64
N LYS A 139 -5.68 -5.30 15.05
CA LYS A 139 -6.13 -4.55 16.24
C LYS A 139 -7.62 -4.19 16.14
N TYR A 140 -8.05 -3.68 15.00
CA TYR A 140 -9.44 -3.30 14.76
C TYR A 140 -10.36 -4.52 14.79
N GLN A 141 -9.97 -5.62 14.14
CA GLN A 141 -10.77 -6.84 14.07
C GLN A 141 -10.95 -7.51 15.43
N HIS A 142 -9.93 -7.50 16.30
CA HIS A 142 -10.08 -7.98 17.68
C HIS A 142 -11.01 -7.10 18.51
N ALA A 143 -10.95 -5.78 18.32
CA ALA A 143 -11.80 -4.83 19.03
C ALA A 143 -13.25 -4.82 18.51
N HIS A 144 -13.45 -5.18 17.24
CA HIS A 144 -14.72 -5.13 16.52
C HIS A 144 -14.99 -6.45 15.78
N PRO A 145 -15.16 -7.59 16.48
CA PRO A 145 -15.38 -8.89 15.83
C PRO A 145 -16.69 -8.96 15.03
N GLU A 146 -17.62 -8.03 15.24
CA GLU A 146 -18.84 -7.86 14.45
C GLU A 146 -18.60 -7.22 13.08
N ALA A 147 -17.44 -6.57 12.87
CA ALA A 147 -17.09 -5.94 11.63
C ALA A 147 -16.53 -6.97 10.64
N GLU A 148 -17.22 -7.16 9.51
CA GLU A 148 -16.68 -7.99 8.43
C GLU A 148 -15.65 -7.19 7.62
N MET A 149 -14.37 -7.43 7.92
CA MET A 149 -13.23 -6.75 7.28
C MET A 149 -12.83 -7.44 5.96
N TYR A 150 -13.10 -8.74 5.82
CA TYR A 150 -12.73 -9.52 4.65
C TYR A 150 -13.89 -9.72 3.69
N ALA A 151 -13.56 -9.89 2.41
CA ALA A 151 -14.45 -10.48 1.44
C ALA A 151 -14.70 -11.97 1.77
N PRO A 152 -15.71 -12.62 1.14
CA PRO A 152 -16.02 -14.03 1.41
C PRO A 152 -14.88 -15.02 1.17
N ASP A 153 -13.84 -14.63 0.42
CA ASP A 153 -12.65 -15.46 0.19
C ASP A 153 -11.68 -15.47 1.38
N GLY A 154 -11.83 -14.57 2.36
CA GLY A 154 -10.94 -14.48 3.51
C GLY A 154 -9.57 -13.89 3.20
N GLU A 155 -9.35 -13.36 1.99
CA GLU A 155 -8.08 -12.78 1.54
C GLU A 155 -8.24 -11.30 1.21
N HIS A 156 -9.22 -10.96 0.37
CA HIS A 156 -9.43 -9.58 -0.06
C HIS A 156 -10.19 -8.77 0.99
N ALA A 157 -10.08 -7.45 0.90
CA ALA A 157 -10.85 -6.56 1.75
C ALA A 157 -12.34 -6.55 1.36
N SER A 158 -13.21 -6.54 2.36
CA SER A 158 -14.58 -6.05 2.19
C SER A 158 -14.55 -4.55 1.88
N MET A 159 -15.70 -3.95 1.53
CA MET A 159 -15.78 -2.48 1.40
C MET A 159 -15.31 -1.78 2.68
N LYS A 160 -15.75 -2.27 3.85
CA LYS A 160 -15.34 -1.72 5.16
C LYS A 160 -13.83 -1.88 5.39
N GLY A 161 -13.26 -3.02 4.99
CA GLY A 161 -11.82 -3.23 5.01
C GLY A 161 -11.06 -2.24 4.12
N SER A 162 -11.55 -1.98 2.90
CA SER A 162 -10.93 -1.01 1.99
C SER A 162 -11.04 0.43 2.51
N GLU A 163 -12.16 0.79 3.15
CA GLU A 163 -12.30 2.09 3.82
C GLU A 163 -11.31 2.24 4.99
N PHE A 164 -11.12 1.18 5.78
CA PHE A 164 -10.13 1.15 6.85
C PHE A 164 -8.70 1.30 6.33
N ALA A 165 -8.33 0.49 5.32
CA ALA A 165 -7.02 0.55 4.69
C ALA A 165 -6.72 1.93 4.10
N ALA A 166 -7.69 2.51 3.38
CA ALA A 166 -7.57 3.85 2.85
C ALA A 166 -7.39 4.91 3.95
N GLY A 167 -8.09 4.77 5.08
CA GLY A 167 -7.95 5.62 6.25
C GLY A 167 -6.53 5.63 6.80
N VAL A 168 -5.97 4.44 7.05
CA VAL A 168 -4.60 4.30 7.56
C VAL A 168 -3.57 4.86 6.57
N ILE A 169 -3.71 4.59 5.27
CA ILE A 169 -2.82 5.16 4.25
C ILE A 169 -2.90 6.68 4.21
N TRP A 170 -4.11 7.24 4.25
CA TRP A 170 -4.32 8.68 4.27
C TRP A 170 -3.74 9.31 5.54
N ASP A 171 -3.95 8.70 6.70
CA ASP A 171 -3.39 9.15 7.97
C ASP A 171 -1.87 9.23 7.95
N THR A 172 -1.20 8.22 7.40
CA THR A 172 0.25 8.24 7.18
C THR A 172 0.69 9.40 6.29
N ILE A 173 0.00 9.62 5.17
CA ILE A 173 0.34 10.68 4.20
C ILE A 173 0.11 12.07 4.77
N ARG A 174 -1.06 12.33 5.40
CA ARG A 174 -1.39 13.65 5.93
C ARG A 174 -0.51 14.05 7.11
N ALA A 175 -0.13 13.09 7.96
CA ALA A 175 0.78 13.33 9.07
C ALA A 175 2.16 13.79 8.56
N HIS A 176 2.66 13.18 7.48
CA HIS A 176 3.90 13.62 6.84
C HIS A 176 3.75 14.97 6.13
N ALA A 177 2.63 15.20 5.45
CA ALA A 177 2.36 16.45 4.75
C ALA A 177 2.07 17.64 5.70
N ALA A 178 1.89 17.38 7.00
CA ALA A 178 1.48 18.35 8.02
C ALA A 178 0.16 19.07 7.67
N LEU A 179 -0.82 18.29 7.19
CA LEU A 179 -2.16 18.73 6.81
C LEU A 179 -3.19 18.52 7.93
#